data_AF-A0A1L8ZAH3-F1
#
_entry.id   AF-A0A1L8ZAH3-F1
#
_cell.length_a   1.000
_cell.length_b   1.000
_cell.length_c   1.000
_cell.angle_alpha   90.00
_cell.angle_beta   90.00
_cell.angle_gamma   90.00
#
_symmetry.space_group_name_H-M   'P 1'
#
loop_
_entity.id
_entity.type
_entity.pdbx_description
1 polymer ?
#
loop_
_entity_poly.entity_id
_entity_poly.type
_entity_poly.pdbx_seq_one_letter_code
_entity_poly.pdbx_strand_id
1 'polypeptide(L)'
;PSIAIEQRTISNNPRSTVGTITEIYDYYRLIFAKIGKAYCPNDGRLIEEQSLDKIVNTILSYSDGSKVILFAPVVRGSKGSHKKVLEKILNQGFNRVRINSEDYLIEDALNLNLHKNKKHTIEIIVDRIKLGNNVRIRLAESIETSLAVSNGYLRVEIDNDLEKIDKLFTEHNSCPLCGFSLPLIEPRLFSFNSPFGACSEC
;
A
#
# COMPACT_ATOMS: atom_id res chain seq x y z
N PRO A 1 38.67 19.80 -34.99
CA PRO A 1 37.57 20.61 -34.40
C PRO A 1 38.03 21.32 -33.12
N SER A 2 38.09 22.65 -33.14
CA SER A 2 38.43 23.47 -31.97
C SER A 2 37.19 23.75 -31.13
N ILE A 3 37.26 23.51 -29.82
CA ILE A 3 36.23 23.86 -28.84
C ILE A 3 36.75 25.07 -28.05
N ALA A 4 36.04 26.20 -28.10
CA ALA A 4 36.37 27.38 -27.32
C ALA A 4 35.69 27.31 -25.95
N ILE A 5 36.44 27.57 -24.88
CA ILE A 5 35.92 27.70 -23.51
C ILE A 5 35.94 29.19 -23.18
N GLU A 6 34.80 29.85 -23.39
CA GLU A 6 34.59 31.26 -23.06
C GLU A 6 33.84 31.37 -21.74
N GLN A 7 34.16 32.38 -20.93
CA GLN A 7 33.41 32.69 -19.72
C GLN A 7 32.09 33.38 -20.11
N ARG A 8 31.11 32.61 -20.57
CA ARG A 8 29.76 33.12 -20.86
C ARG A 8 29.12 33.64 -19.57
N THR A 9 28.49 34.81 -19.67
CA THR A 9 27.64 35.37 -18.62
C THR A 9 26.55 34.36 -18.26
N ILE A 10 26.42 34.07 -16.97
CA ILE A 10 25.47 33.08 -16.44
C ILE A 10 24.06 33.59 -16.74
N SER A 11 23.30 32.83 -17.52
CA SER A 11 21.88 33.08 -17.73
C SER A 11 21.14 33.04 -16.39
N ASN A 12 20.49 34.14 -16.00
CA ASN A 12 19.67 34.24 -14.78
C ASN A 12 18.32 33.51 -14.96
N ASN A 13 18.35 32.21 -15.28
CA ASN A 13 17.16 31.38 -15.26
C ASN A 13 16.98 30.79 -13.85
N PRO A 14 15.90 31.13 -13.11
CA PRO A 14 15.69 30.66 -11.74
C PRO A 14 15.57 29.13 -11.62
N ARG A 15 15.36 28.44 -12.74
CA ARG A 15 15.23 26.97 -12.84
C ARG A 15 16.51 26.26 -13.28
N SER A 16 17.58 27.00 -13.55
CA SER A 16 18.89 26.43 -13.89
C SER A 16 19.76 26.36 -12.64
N THR A 17 20.21 25.16 -12.30
CA THR A 17 21.12 24.90 -11.19
C THR A 17 22.44 24.32 -11.70
N VAL A 18 23.46 24.26 -10.85
CA VAL A 18 24.71 23.54 -11.19
C VAL A 18 24.42 22.11 -11.63
N GLY A 19 23.47 21.43 -10.96
CA GLY A 19 23.08 20.06 -11.28
C GLY A 19 22.43 19.92 -12.66
N THR A 20 21.64 20.89 -13.11
CA THR A 20 21.06 20.86 -14.47
C THR A 20 22.08 21.23 -15.54
N ILE A 21 23.00 22.16 -15.27
CA ILE A 21 24.03 22.60 -16.23
C ILE A 21 25.07 21.50 -16.47
N THR A 22 25.41 20.75 -15.42
CA THR A 22 26.37 19.63 -15.48
C THR A 22 25.72 18.30 -15.84
N GLU A 23 24.40 18.27 -16.05
CA GLU A 23 23.58 17.06 -16.27
C GLU A 23 23.62 16.03 -15.12
N ILE A 24 24.37 16.28 -14.04
CA ILE A 24 24.43 15.42 -12.86
C ILE A 24 23.02 15.19 -12.28
N TYR A 25 22.16 16.20 -12.32
CA TYR A 25 20.79 16.09 -11.84
C TYR A 25 19.99 15.07 -12.67
N ASP A 26 20.24 14.95 -13.97
CA ASP A 26 19.54 14.01 -14.85
C ASP A 26 19.88 12.56 -14.50
N TYR A 27 21.14 12.30 -14.15
CA TYR A 27 21.57 11.01 -13.60
C TYR A 27 20.91 10.73 -12.25
N TYR A 28 20.83 11.71 -11.35
CA TYR A 28 20.10 11.53 -10.09
C TYR A 28 18.64 11.16 -10.33
N ARG A 29 17.94 11.84 -11.25
CA ARG A 29 16.54 11.52 -11.60
C ARG A 29 16.40 10.08 -12.09
N LEU A 30 17.36 9.59 -12.88
CA LEU A 30 17.40 8.19 -13.32
C LEU A 30 17.63 7.22 -12.15
N ILE A 31 18.59 7.51 -11.27
CA ILE A 31 18.91 6.68 -10.09
C ILE A 31 17.68 6.55 -9.18
N PHE A 32 17.06 7.67 -8.80
CA PHE A 32 15.87 7.66 -7.95
C PHE A 32 14.70 6.95 -8.62
N ALA A 33 14.55 7.07 -9.94
CA ALA A 33 13.47 6.36 -10.63
C ALA A 33 13.70 4.85 -10.74
N LYS A 34 14.96 4.39 -10.79
CA LYS A 34 15.29 2.97 -11.00
C LYS A 34 15.44 2.17 -9.71
N ILE A 35 16.04 2.76 -8.68
CA ILE A 35 16.37 2.06 -7.43
C ILE A 35 15.91 2.81 -6.18
N GLY A 36 15.22 3.95 -6.34
CA GLY A 36 14.67 4.70 -5.23
C GLY A 36 13.56 3.91 -4.52
N LYS A 37 13.62 3.91 -3.19
CA LYS A 37 12.55 3.38 -2.34
C LYS A 37 11.62 4.51 -1.97
N ALA A 38 10.36 4.43 -2.39
CA ALA A 38 9.36 5.42 -2.06
C ALA A 38 8.86 5.23 -0.63
N TYR A 39 8.73 6.32 0.11
CA TYR A 39 8.16 6.33 1.44
C TYR A 39 6.93 7.21 1.47
N CYS A 40 5.93 6.79 2.24
CA CYS A 40 4.74 7.56 2.49
C CYS A 40 5.09 8.84 3.28
N PRO A 41 4.72 10.03 2.80
CA PRO A 41 5.02 11.28 3.50
C PRO A 41 4.23 11.45 4.81
N ASN A 42 3.11 10.74 4.96
CA ASN A 42 2.23 10.86 6.13
C ASN A 42 2.66 9.98 7.31
N ASP A 43 3.24 8.80 7.05
CA ASP A 43 3.54 7.80 8.08
C ASP A 43 4.93 7.15 7.94
N GLY A 44 5.72 7.52 6.92
CA GLY A 44 7.09 7.07 6.72
C GLY A 44 7.23 5.60 6.27
N ARG A 45 6.14 4.90 5.94
CA ARG A 45 6.22 3.49 5.50
C ARG A 45 6.70 3.36 4.06
N LEU A 46 7.41 2.27 3.79
CA LEU A 46 7.81 1.91 2.43
C LEU A 46 6.55 1.65 1.58
N ILE A 47 6.45 2.35 0.46
CA ILE A 47 5.45 2.10 -0.57
C ILE A 47 6.08 1.14 -1.57
N GLU A 48 5.53 -0.06 -1.63
CA GLU A 48 5.98 -1.11 -2.53
C GLU A 48 4.76 -1.88 -3.01
N GLU A 49 4.48 -1.83 -4.32
CA GLU A 49 3.55 -2.77 -4.94
C GLU A 49 4.13 -4.19 -4.83
N GLN A 50 3.29 -5.14 -4.43
CA GLN A 50 3.70 -6.53 -4.31
C GLN A 50 2.78 -7.41 -5.13
N SER A 51 3.38 -8.21 -6.02
CA SER A 51 2.64 -9.24 -6.76
C SER A 51 2.14 -10.31 -5.80
N LEU A 52 1.05 -10.98 -6.19
CA LEU A 52 0.48 -12.09 -5.43
C LEU A 52 1.54 -13.13 -5.04
N ASP A 53 2.39 -13.55 -5.98
CA ASP A 53 3.48 -14.49 -5.71
C ASP A 53 4.46 -13.99 -4.63
N LYS A 54 4.81 -12.71 -4.65
CA LYS A 54 5.71 -12.11 -3.66
C LYS A 54 5.07 -12.09 -2.27
N ILE A 55 3.77 -11.79 -2.19
CA ILE A 55 3.01 -11.82 -0.94
C ILE A 55 2.96 -13.27 -0.40
N VAL A 56 2.60 -14.24 -1.25
CA VAL A 56 2.56 -15.67 -0.89
C VAL A 56 3.91 -16.14 -0.36
N ASN A 57 5.00 -15.88 -1.10
CA ASN A 57 6.35 -16.27 -0.68
C ASN A 57 6.77 -15.56 0.63
N THR A 58 6.36 -14.31 0.84
CA THR A 58 6.63 -13.56 2.08
C THR A 58 5.91 -14.17 3.28
N ILE A 59 4.68 -14.68 3.11
CA ILE A 59 3.94 -15.32 4.19
C ILE A 59 4.46 -16.74 4.44
N LEU A 60 4.86 -17.46 3.40
CA LEU A 60 5.44 -18.80 3.51
C LEU A 60 6.86 -18.83 4.10
N SER A 61 7.56 -17.69 4.17
CA SER A 61 8.89 -17.63 4.79
C SER A 61 8.86 -17.65 6.33
N TYR A 62 7.67 -17.51 6.93
CA TYR A 62 7.47 -17.65 8.37
C TYR A 62 7.51 -19.11 8.82
N SER A 63 7.75 -19.33 10.11
CA SER A 63 7.89 -20.66 10.71
C SER A 63 6.69 -21.57 10.45
N ASP A 64 6.97 -22.86 10.26
CA ASP A 64 5.92 -23.87 10.14
C ASP A 64 5.04 -23.90 11.40
N GLY A 65 3.74 -24.13 11.23
CA GLY A 65 2.75 -24.11 12.31
C GLY A 65 2.24 -22.72 12.72
N SER A 66 2.78 -21.62 12.17
CA SER A 66 2.28 -20.26 12.44
C SER A 66 0.81 -20.12 12.01
N LYS A 67 0.00 -19.44 12.82
CA LYS A 67 -1.40 -19.12 12.50
C LYS A 67 -1.45 -17.81 11.74
N VAL A 68 -2.00 -17.86 10.54
CA VAL A 68 -2.15 -16.72 9.63
C VAL A 68 -3.63 -16.38 9.50
N ILE A 69 -3.98 -15.12 9.72
CA ILE A 69 -5.33 -14.61 9.48
C ILE A 69 -5.24 -13.56 8.39
N LEU A 70 -6.02 -13.76 7.32
CA LEU A 70 -6.09 -12.86 6.19
C LEU A 70 -7.30 -11.95 6.32
N PHE A 71 -7.05 -10.65 6.21
CA PHE A 71 -8.06 -9.61 6.29
C PHE A 71 -8.10 -8.80 5.00
N ALA A 72 -9.31 -8.57 4.49
CA ALA A 72 -9.57 -7.66 3.39
C ALA A 72 -10.12 -6.32 3.93
N PRO A 73 -9.29 -5.26 4.03
CA PRO A 73 -9.71 -3.98 4.60
C PRO A 73 -10.59 -3.20 3.61
N VAL A 74 -11.91 -3.28 3.78
CA VAL A 74 -12.89 -2.65 2.90
C VAL A 74 -13.23 -1.21 3.30
N VAL A 75 -13.12 -0.88 4.58
CA VAL A 75 -13.26 0.49 5.09
C VAL A 75 -12.07 0.81 5.97
N ARG A 76 -11.37 1.91 5.66
CA ARG A 76 -10.18 2.35 6.39
C ARG A 76 -10.41 3.74 6.96
N GLY A 77 -10.56 3.85 8.28
CA GLY A 77 -10.63 5.13 8.98
C GLY A 77 -11.68 6.13 8.46
N SER A 78 -12.80 5.62 7.93
CA SER A 78 -13.81 6.43 7.24
C SER A 78 -15.04 6.66 8.11
N LYS A 79 -15.57 7.89 8.08
CA LYS A 79 -16.80 8.24 8.80
C LYS A 79 -18.02 7.65 8.12
N GLY A 80 -18.97 7.14 8.89
CA GLY A 80 -20.22 6.60 8.37
C GLY A 80 -20.76 5.42 9.16
N SER A 81 -22.03 5.09 8.94
CA SER A 81 -22.66 3.91 9.55
C SER A 81 -22.39 2.61 8.80
N HIS A 82 -21.86 2.69 7.56
CA HIS A 82 -21.39 1.56 6.73
C HIS A 82 -22.34 0.35 6.55
N LYS A 83 -23.64 0.47 6.88
CA LYS A 83 -24.64 -0.61 6.74
C LYS A 83 -24.68 -1.22 5.34
N LYS A 84 -24.71 -0.39 4.29
CA LYS A 84 -24.66 -0.86 2.89
C LYS A 84 -23.40 -1.68 2.57
N VAL A 85 -22.27 -1.34 3.20
CA VAL A 85 -21.01 -2.07 3.03
C VAL A 85 -21.14 -3.44 3.69
N LEU A 86 -21.66 -3.50 4.92
CA LEU A 86 -21.91 -4.77 5.62
C LEU A 86 -22.91 -5.67 4.88
N GLU A 87 -24.00 -5.11 4.35
CA GLU A 87 -24.96 -5.85 3.51
C GLU A 87 -24.31 -6.41 2.25
N LYS A 88 -23.44 -5.62 1.60
CA LYS A 88 -22.70 -6.08 0.42
C LYS A 88 -21.76 -7.24 0.74
N ILE A 89 -21.05 -7.17 1.87
CA ILE A 89 -20.14 -8.23 2.34
C ILE A 89 -20.94 -9.52 2.61
N LEU A 90 -22.11 -9.43 3.26
CA LEU A 90 -22.99 -10.57 3.50
C LEU A 90 -23.48 -11.19 2.18
N ASN A 91 -23.91 -10.35 1.23
CA ASN A 91 -24.35 -10.81 -0.09
C ASN A 91 -23.22 -11.47 -0.92
N GLN A 92 -21.97 -11.15 -0.62
CA GLN A 92 -20.80 -11.81 -1.21
C GLN A 92 -20.47 -13.16 -0.52
N GLY A 93 -21.20 -13.55 0.52
CA GLY A 93 -21.06 -14.84 1.20
C GLY A 93 -20.06 -14.83 2.36
N PHE A 94 -19.57 -13.67 2.78
CA PHE A 94 -18.67 -13.57 3.93
C PHE A 94 -19.45 -13.48 5.24
N ASN A 95 -19.08 -14.31 6.21
CA ASN A 95 -19.80 -14.41 7.48
C ASN A 95 -19.14 -13.67 8.65
N ARG A 96 -17.87 -13.27 8.52
CA ARG A 96 -17.07 -12.70 9.62
C ARG A 96 -16.41 -11.39 9.19
N VAL A 97 -16.50 -10.40 10.07
CA VAL A 97 -15.87 -9.10 9.89
C VAL A 97 -15.18 -8.67 11.18
N ARG A 98 -14.14 -7.87 11.06
CA ARG A 98 -13.52 -7.15 12.15
C ARG A 98 -13.87 -5.67 12.03
N ILE A 99 -14.43 -5.10 13.08
CA ILE A 99 -14.80 -3.67 13.15
C ILE A 99 -14.04 -3.06 14.32
N ASN A 100 -13.22 -2.04 14.05
CA ASN A 100 -12.43 -1.34 15.08
C ASN A 100 -11.66 -2.30 16.02
N SER A 101 -11.05 -3.34 15.46
CA SER A 101 -10.29 -4.38 16.17
C SER A 101 -11.10 -5.44 16.92
N GLU A 102 -12.42 -5.44 16.81
CA GLU A 102 -13.30 -6.46 17.40
C GLU A 102 -13.90 -7.37 16.31
N ASP A 103 -13.86 -8.68 16.53
CA ASP A 103 -14.41 -9.69 15.63
C ASP A 103 -15.92 -9.86 15.84
N TYR A 104 -16.69 -9.80 14.76
CA TYR A 104 -18.12 -10.01 14.76
C TYR A 104 -18.55 -11.02 13.69
N LEU A 105 -19.64 -11.75 13.97
CA LEU A 105 -20.43 -12.34 12.89
C LEU A 105 -21.14 -11.19 12.16
N ILE A 106 -21.30 -11.33 10.84
CA ILE A 106 -21.81 -10.22 10.04
C ILE A 106 -23.26 -9.88 10.35
N GLU A 107 -24.06 -10.87 10.76
CA GLU A 107 -25.44 -10.67 11.23
C GLU A 107 -25.50 -9.80 12.48
N ASP A 108 -24.62 -10.06 13.45
CA ASP A 108 -24.47 -9.22 14.65
C ASP A 108 -23.97 -7.81 14.27
N ALA A 109 -23.04 -7.74 13.32
CA ALA A 109 -22.48 -6.49 12.84
C ALA A 109 -23.52 -5.59 12.14
N LEU A 110 -24.52 -6.16 11.45
CA LEU A 110 -25.63 -5.40 10.85
C LEU A 110 -26.51 -4.72 11.90
N ASN A 111 -26.60 -5.32 13.09
CA ASN A 111 -27.34 -4.78 14.23
C ASN A 111 -26.53 -3.74 15.01
N LEU A 112 -25.20 -3.67 14.83
CA LEU A 112 -24.36 -2.62 15.40
C LEU A 112 -24.71 -1.26 14.79
N ASN A 113 -25.15 -0.32 15.63
CA ASN A 113 -25.37 1.06 15.23
C ASN A 113 -24.05 1.84 15.24
N LEU A 114 -23.27 1.70 14.16
CA LEU A 114 -22.06 2.50 13.96
C LEU A 114 -22.40 3.99 13.83
N HIS A 115 -21.73 4.82 14.65
CA HIS A 115 -21.97 6.25 14.70
C HIS A 115 -21.46 6.95 13.44
N LYS A 116 -22.35 7.61 12.69
CA LYS A 116 -22.03 8.32 11.43
C LYS A 116 -20.87 9.33 11.54
N ASN A 117 -20.66 9.94 12.70
CA ASN A 117 -19.65 10.98 12.90
C ASN A 117 -18.28 10.44 13.33
N LYS A 118 -18.18 9.15 13.69
CA LYS A 118 -16.93 8.50 14.10
C LYS A 118 -16.28 7.80 12.91
N LYS A 119 -14.94 7.76 12.91
CA LYS A 119 -14.18 6.97 11.94
C LYS A 119 -14.27 5.51 12.34
N HIS A 120 -14.49 4.65 11.35
CA HIS A 120 -14.54 3.21 11.52
C HIS A 120 -13.57 2.54 10.55
N THR A 121 -13.01 1.41 10.99
CA THR A 121 -12.27 0.48 10.15
C THR A 121 -13.03 -0.84 10.12
N ILE A 122 -13.29 -1.35 8.92
CA ILE A 122 -14.02 -2.60 8.68
C ILE A 122 -13.16 -3.46 7.77
N GLU A 123 -12.89 -4.67 8.23
CA GLU A 123 -12.09 -5.66 7.53
C GLU A 123 -12.85 -6.97 7.46
N ILE A 124 -12.87 -7.62 6.30
CA ILE A 124 -13.46 -8.95 6.16
C ILE A 124 -12.42 -9.97 6.59
N ILE A 125 -12.81 -10.96 7.40
CA ILE A 125 -11.94 -12.09 7.72
C ILE A 125 -12.12 -13.14 6.62
N VAL A 126 -11.14 -13.25 5.73
CA VAL A 126 -11.25 -14.09 4.51
C VAL A 126 -10.90 -15.54 4.81
N ASP A 127 -9.73 -15.78 5.42
CA ASP A 127 -9.33 -17.14 5.81
C ASP A 127 -8.46 -17.11 7.08
N ARG A 128 -8.43 -18.26 7.75
CA ARG A 128 -7.56 -18.56 8.90
C ARG A 128 -6.79 -19.83 8.56
N ILE A 129 -5.51 -19.70 8.27
CA ILE A 129 -4.66 -20.77 7.76
C ILE A 129 -3.56 -21.05 8.79
N LYS A 130 -3.30 -22.31 9.10
CA LYS A 130 -2.09 -22.71 9.81
C LYS A 130 -1.03 -23.07 8.77
N LEU A 131 0.14 -22.45 8.84
CA LEU A 131 1.26 -22.79 7.95
C LEU A 131 1.66 -24.25 8.16
N GLY A 132 1.99 -24.91 7.06
CA GLY A 132 2.12 -26.36 6.95
C GLY A 132 2.70 -26.76 5.60
N ASN A 133 2.81 -28.06 5.37
CA ASN A 133 3.06 -28.58 4.03
C ASN A 133 1.78 -28.42 3.17
N ASN A 134 1.95 -28.07 1.89
CA ASN A 134 0.88 -27.96 0.88
C ASN A 134 -0.17 -26.83 1.06
N VAL A 135 0.08 -25.80 1.89
CA VAL A 135 -0.87 -24.67 2.03
C VAL A 135 -0.76 -23.61 0.93
N ARG A 136 0.24 -23.69 0.04
CA ARG A 136 0.52 -22.64 -0.95
C ARG A 136 -0.68 -22.28 -1.84
N ILE A 137 -1.39 -23.28 -2.38
CA ILE A 137 -2.53 -23.07 -3.28
C ILE A 137 -3.67 -22.36 -2.55
N ARG A 138 -4.08 -22.89 -1.39
CA ARG A 138 -5.12 -22.29 -0.55
C ARG A 138 -4.76 -20.86 -0.12
N LEU A 139 -3.50 -20.63 0.26
CA LEU A 139 -3.01 -19.32 0.64
C LEU A 139 -3.10 -18.34 -0.54
N ALA A 140 -2.69 -18.75 -1.73
CA ALA A 140 -2.79 -17.94 -2.94
C ALA A 140 -4.25 -17.57 -3.27
N GLU A 141 -5.16 -18.54 -3.29
CA GLU A 141 -6.61 -18.30 -3.54
C GLU A 141 -7.22 -17.35 -2.51
N SER A 142 -6.84 -17.50 -1.24
CA SER A 142 -7.35 -16.64 -0.15
C SER A 142 -6.79 -15.22 -0.25
N ILE A 143 -5.52 -15.07 -0.65
CA ILE A 143 -4.89 -13.77 -0.89
C ILE A 143 -5.54 -13.08 -2.09
N GLU A 144 -5.74 -13.80 -3.19
CA GLU A 144 -6.43 -13.28 -4.39
C GLU A 144 -7.82 -12.77 -4.05
N THR A 145 -8.59 -13.57 -3.30
CA THR A 145 -9.93 -13.19 -2.83
C THR A 145 -9.88 -11.95 -1.94
N SER A 146 -8.90 -11.88 -1.04
CA SER A 146 -8.73 -10.74 -0.14
C SER A 146 -8.43 -9.45 -0.90
N LEU A 147 -7.51 -9.51 -1.87
CA LEU A 147 -7.13 -8.38 -2.72
C LEU A 147 -8.31 -7.94 -3.61
N ALA A 148 -9.03 -8.89 -4.21
CA ALA A 148 -10.18 -8.58 -5.06
C ALA A 148 -11.29 -7.82 -4.32
N VAL A 149 -11.63 -8.22 -3.09
CA VAL A 149 -12.76 -7.63 -2.35
C VAL A 149 -12.39 -6.30 -1.67
N SER A 150 -11.11 -6.09 -1.35
CA SER A 150 -10.62 -4.84 -0.74
C SER A 150 -10.10 -3.80 -1.74
N ASN A 151 -10.18 -4.08 -3.05
CA ASN A 151 -9.58 -3.26 -4.11
C ASN A 151 -8.04 -3.17 -4.00
N GLY A 152 -7.38 -4.32 -3.90
CA GLY A 152 -5.93 -4.49 -3.97
C GLY A 152 -5.20 -4.33 -2.64
N TYR A 153 -5.87 -4.46 -1.49
CA TYR A 153 -5.25 -4.33 -0.16
C TYR A 153 -5.39 -5.61 0.66
N LEU A 154 -4.38 -5.95 1.45
CA LEU A 154 -4.41 -7.13 2.31
C LEU A 154 -3.76 -6.79 3.64
N ARG A 155 -4.40 -7.15 4.74
CA ARG A 155 -3.78 -7.17 6.07
C ARG A 155 -3.64 -8.61 6.52
N VAL A 156 -2.50 -8.94 7.11
CA VAL A 156 -2.16 -10.30 7.52
C VAL A 156 -1.66 -10.26 8.95
N GLU A 157 -2.34 -10.99 9.83
CA GLU A 157 -1.85 -11.27 11.17
C GLU A 157 -1.20 -12.64 11.17
N ILE A 158 0.04 -12.72 11.65
CA ILE A 158 0.82 -13.95 11.75
C ILE A 158 1.18 -14.12 13.22
N ASP A 159 0.80 -15.26 13.79
CA ASP A 159 1.05 -15.63 15.18
C ASP A 159 1.86 -16.93 15.20
N ASN A 160 3.11 -16.86 15.67
CA ASN A 160 4.05 -17.98 15.69
C ASN A 160 4.43 -18.43 17.11
N ASP A 161 3.51 -18.28 18.07
CA ASP A 161 3.65 -18.56 19.52
C ASP A 161 4.68 -17.68 20.25
N LEU A 162 5.68 -17.13 19.56
CA LEU A 162 6.69 -16.20 20.09
C LEU A 162 6.28 -14.74 19.91
N GLU A 163 5.80 -14.40 18.72
CA GLU A 163 5.46 -13.04 18.33
C GLU A 163 4.16 -12.99 17.51
N LYS A 164 3.45 -11.86 17.65
CA LYS A 164 2.33 -11.50 16.78
C LYS A 164 2.78 -10.39 15.84
N ILE A 165 2.77 -10.69 14.55
CA ILE A 165 3.24 -9.80 13.50
C ILE A 165 2.03 -9.38 12.67
N ASP A 166 1.88 -8.07 12.48
CA ASP A 166 0.89 -7.50 11.57
C ASP A 166 1.61 -6.95 10.33
N LYS A 167 1.19 -7.40 9.16
CA LYS A 167 1.70 -6.94 7.87
C LYS A 167 0.58 -6.45 6.97
N LEU A 168 0.89 -5.39 6.24
CA LEU A 168 0.02 -4.83 5.22
C LEU A 168 0.68 -5.00 3.86
N PHE A 169 -0.12 -5.40 2.89
CA PHE A 169 0.25 -5.60 1.50
C PHE A 169 -0.71 -4.84 0.59
N THR A 170 -0.21 -4.45 -0.58
CA THR A 170 -0.98 -3.71 -1.58
C THR A 170 -0.50 -4.09 -2.99
N GLU A 171 -1.43 -4.22 -3.92
CA GLU A 171 -1.15 -4.35 -5.36
C GLU A 171 -0.89 -2.98 -6.01
N HIS A 172 -1.25 -1.90 -5.32
CA HIS A 172 -1.05 -0.53 -5.80
C HIS A 172 0.23 0.06 -5.23
N ASN A 173 0.83 1.02 -5.95
CA ASN A 173 1.87 1.93 -5.43
C ASN A 173 1.28 2.95 -4.44
N SER A 174 0.63 2.47 -3.38
CA SER A 174 0.01 3.32 -2.36
C SER A 174 0.39 2.88 -0.95
N CYS A 175 0.28 3.79 0.01
CA CYS A 175 0.38 3.43 1.40
C CYS A 175 -0.86 2.62 1.81
N PRO A 176 -0.71 1.41 2.37
CA PRO A 176 -1.84 0.58 2.74
C PRO A 176 -2.66 1.16 3.91
N LEU A 177 -2.06 2.01 4.76
CA LEU A 177 -2.72 2.63 5.92
C LEU A 177 -3.50 3.90 5.56
N CYS A 178 -2.81 4.93 5.09
CA CYS A 178 -3.42 6.23 4.87
C CYS A 178 -4.00 6.40 3.45
N GLY A 179 -3.73 5.45 2.54
CA GLY A 179 -4.22 5.48 1.17
C GLY A 179 -3.50 6.50 0.27
N PHE A 180 -2.41 7.12 0.74
CA PHE A 180 -1.58 7.98 -0.11
C PHE A 180 -1.08 7.19 -1.30
N SER A 181 -1.49 7.57 -2.51
CA SER A 181 -1.07 6.92 -3.74
C SER A 181 0.08 7.68 -4.36
N LEU A 182 1.13 6.97 -4.72
CA LEU A 182 2.22 7.51 -5.51
C LEU A 182 1.90 7.26 -6.99
N PRO A 183 2.04 8.28 -7.87
CA PRO A 183 2.09 8.02 -9.29
C PRO A 183 3.25 7.10 -9.65
N LEU A 184 3.21 6.51 -10.85
CA LEU A 184 4.27 5.63 -11.33
C LEU A 184 5.63 6.36 -11.27
N ILE A 185 6.62 5.71 -10.67
CA ILE A 185 7.93 6.32 -10.42
C ILE A 185 8.69 6.42 -11.74
N GLU A 186 8.80 7.63 -12.26
CA GLU A 186 9.51 7.94 -13.50
C GLU A 186 10.48 9.11 -13.29
N PRO A 187 11.55 9.23 -14.11
CA PRO A 187 12.53 10.32 -13.96
C PRO A 187 11.92 11.73 -14.00
N ARG A 188 10.76 11.92 -14.65
CA ARG A 188 10.05 13.21 -14.70
C ARG A 188 9.45 13.62 -13.36
N LEU A 189 9.12 12.64 -12.50
CA LEU A 189 8.61 12.89 -11.15
C LEU A 189 9.66 13.59 -10.27
N PHE A 190 10.93 13.37 -10.57
CA PHE A 190 12.06 14.01 -9.88
C PHE A 190 12.52 15.29 -10.58
N SER A 191 11.77 15.82 -11.56
CA SER A 191 12.12 17.06 -12.23
C SER A 191 11.26 18.21 -11.70
N PHE A 192 11.87 19.16 -10.99
CA PHE A 192 11.22 20.41 -10.59
C PHE A 192 10.92 21.33 -11.79
N ASN A 193 11.47 21.01 -12.98
CA ASN A 193 11.13 21.68 -14.24
C ASN A 193 9.89 21.08 -14.93
N SER A 194 9.38 19.97 -14.42
CA SER A 194 8.19 19.29 -14.92
C SER A 194 7.03 19.50 -13.95
N PRO A 195 5.78 19.75 -14.43
CA PRO A 195 4.63 19.86 -13.54
C PRO A 195 4.36 18.59 -12.72
N PHE A 196 4.92 17.45 -13.13
CA PHE A 196 4.81 16.18 -12.40
C PHE A 196 5.69 16.10 -11.14
N GLY A 197 6.78 16.87 -11.09
CA GLY A 197 7.74 16.84 -9.98
C GLY A 197 7.99 18.18 -9.30
N ALA A 198 7.45 19.27 -9.88
CA ALA A 198 7.50 20.60 -9.31
C ALA A 198 6.60 20.71 -8.08
N CYS A 199 7.01 21.56 -7.14
CA CYS A 199 6.14 21.95 -6.03
C CYS A 199 4.89 22.63 -6.59
N SER A 200 3.73 22.42 -5.96
CA SER A 200 2.50 23.11 -6.38
C SER A 200 2.47 24.59 -5.99
N GLU A 201 3.28 24.99 -5.01
CA GLU A 201 3.30 26.37 -4.48
C GLU A 201 4.35 27.28 -5.13
N CYS A 202 5.41 26.72 -5.74
CA CYS A 202 6.51 27.46 -6.35
C CYS A 202 7.10 26.75 -7.57
#